data_AF-A0A845STY0-F1
#
_entry.id   AF-A0A845STY0-F1
#
_cell.length_a   1.000
_cell.length_b   1.000
_cell.length_c   1.000
_cell.angle_alpha   90.00
_cell.angle_beta   90.00
_cell.angle_gamma   90.00
#
_symmetry.space_group_name_H-M   'P 1'
#
loop_
_entity.id
_entity.type
_entity.pdbx_description
1 polymer ?
#
loop_
_entity_poly.entity_id
_entity_poly.type
_entity_poly.pdbx_seq_one_letter_code
_entity_poly.pdbx_strand_id
1 'polypeptide(L)' 'MEQKIAEILAELCGVEPEEIKPELELFEEGLLDSFGAIQLVLALEENFSVSLDIASLPRERIATPAAIAALIREKQG' A
#
# COMPACT_ATOMS: atom_id res chain seq x y z
N MET A 1 -10.52 -5.36 3.63
CA MET A 1 -9.06 -5.25 3.44
C MET A 1 -8.76 -4.37 2.24
N GLU A 2 -9.16 -4.76 1.03
CA GLU A 2 -8.94 -3.97 -0.20
C GLU A 2 -9.49 -2.54 -0.11
N GLN A 3 -10.73 -2.36 0.37
CA GLN A 3 -11.30 -1.03 0.59
C GLN A 3 -10.46 -0.18 1.57
N LYS A 4 -9.94 -0.80 2.64
CA LYS A 4 -9.13 -0.09 3.64
C LYS A 4 -7.75 0.30 3.08
N ILE A 5 -7.17 -0.55 2.23
CA ILE A 5 -5.92 -0.24 1.52
C ILE A 5 -6.16 0.90 0.53
N ALA A 6 -7.27 0.88 -0.20
CA ALA A 6 -7.65 1.97 -1.10
C ALA A 6 -7.84 3.29 -0.35
N GLU A 7 -8.49 3.30 0.81
CA GLU A 7 -8.62 4.49 1.68
C GLU A 7 -7.24 5.03 2.11
N ILE A 8 -6.33 4.17 2.59
CA ILE A 8 -4.98 4.59 3.01
C ILE A 8 -4.21 5.19 1.83
N LEU A 9 -4.25 4.53 0.67
CA LEU A 9 -3.58 5.02 -0.53
C LEU A 9 -4.17 6.32 -1.04
N ALA A 10 -5.49 6.45 -1.04
CA ALA A 10 -6.18 7.69 -1.40
C ALA A 10 -5.77 8.86 -0.51
N GLU A 11 -5.67 8.64 0.80
CA GLU A 11 -5.22 9.65 1.75
C GLU A 11 -3.75 10.06 1.52
N LEU A 12 -2.86 9.10 1.23
CA LEU A 12 -1.45 9.35 0.95
C LEU A 12 -1.22 10.05 -0.39
N CYS A 13 -2.00 9.68 -1.41
CA CYS A 13 -1.87 10.19 -2.77
C CYS A 13 -2.72 11.46 -3.01
N GLY A 14 -3.61 11.82 -2.08
CA GLY A 14 -4.50 12.97 -2.20
C GLY A 14 -5.56 12.81 -3.29
N VAL A 15 -6.04 11.58 -3.50
CA VAL A 15 -7.06 11.22 -4.51
C VAL A 15 -8.27 10.57 -3.82
N GLU A 16 -9.34 10.32 -4.57
CA GLU A 16 -10.49 9.60 -4.02
C GLU A 16 -10.23 8.07 -3.96
N PRO A 17 -10.72 7.35 -2.94
CA PRO A 17 -10.57 5.88 -2.83
C PRO A 17 -11.11 5.10 -4.02
N GLU A 18 -12.07 5.67 -4.74
CA GLU A 18 -12.71 5.10 -5.92
C GLU A 18 -11.80 5.11 -7.15
N GLU A 19 -10.79 6.00 -7.17
CA GLU A 19 -9.78 6.08 -8.22
C GLU A 19 -8.68 5.03 -8.03
N ILE A 20 -8.50 4.51 -6.81
CA ILE A 20 -7.51 3.49 -6.47
C ILE A 20 -7.98 2.11 -6.93
N LYS A 21 -7.57 1.73 -8.14
CA LYS A 21 -7.85 0.40 -8.71
C LYS A 21 -6.86 -0.66 -8.21
N PRO A 22 -7.28 -1.93 -8.06
CA PRO A 22 -6.41 -3.01 -7.59
C PRO A 22 -5.12 -3.19 -8.40
N GLU A 23 -5.19 -2.92 -9.69
CA GLU A 23 -4.11 -3.06 -10.68
C GLU A 23 -3.37 -1.73 -10.96
N LEU A 24 -3.71 -0.66 -10.23
CA LEU A 24 -3.08 0.66 -10.41
C LEU A 24 -1.61 0.61 -9.98
N GLU A 25 -0.71 0.92 -10.89
CA GLU A 25 0.72 1.01 -10.64
C GLU A 25 1.06 2.34 -9.96
N LEU A 26 1.10 2.33 -8.63
CA LEU A 26 1.22 3.52 -7.79
C LEU A 26 2.52 4.30 -8.07
N PHE A 27 3.61 3.59 -8.36
CA PHE A 27 4.89 4.24 -8.63
C PHE A 27 5.05 4.69 -10.08
N GLU A 28 4.48 3.95 -11.05
CA GLU A 28 4.57 4.33 -12.47
C GLU A 28 3.69 5.56 -12.76
N GLU A 29 2.53 5.63 -12.12
CA GLU A 29 1.63 6.79 -12.18
C GLU A 29 2.14 7.98 -11.35
N GLY A 30 3.26 7.82 -10.63
CA GLY A 30 3.84 8.87 -9.77
C GLY A 30 2.99 9.23 -8.55
N LEU A 31 2.07 8.36 -8.15
CA LEU A 31 1.23 8.52 -6.96
C LEU A 31 1.99 8.20 -5.67
N LEU A 32 2.97 7.30 -5.76
CA LEU A 32 3.78 6.85 -4.62
C LEU A 32 5.27 7.07 -4.87
N ASP A 33 5.87 7.92 -4.05
CA ASP A 33 7.30 8.16 -4.01
C ASP A 33 8.01 7.33 -2.93
N SER A 34 9.35 7.39 -2.88
CA SER A 34 10.16 6.74 -1.84
C SER A 34 9.72 7.10 -0.41
N PHE A 35 9.26 8.33 -0.17
CA PHE A 35 8.73 8.75 1.14
C PHE A 35 7.31 8.23 1.38
N GLY A 36 6.46 8.27 0.35
CA GLY A 36 5.10 7.72 0.42
C GLY A 36 5.11 6.23 0.72
N ALA A 37 6.08 5.48 0.20
CA ALA A 37 6.24 4.06 0.52
C ALA A 37 6.52 3.81 2.02
N ILE A 38 7.32 4.66 2.67
CA ILE A 38 7.56 4.58 4.13
C ILE A 38 6.27 4.85 4.90
N GLN A 39 5.55 5.92 4.52
CA GLN A 39 4.28 6.27 5.18
C GLN A 39 3.21 5.19 4.98
N LEU A 40 3.14 4.60 3.79
CA LEU A 40 2.27 3.47 3.48
C LEU A 40 2.58 2.30 4.40
N VAL A 41 3.84 1.89 4.50
CA VAL A 41 4.23 0.77 5.37
C VAL A 41 3.81 1.02 6.81
N LEU A 42 4.09 2.19 7.37
CA LEU A 42 3.68 2.56 8.73
C LEU A 42 2.16 2.51 8.90
N ALA A 43 1.39 3.09 7.97
CA ALA A 43 -0.06 3.06 8.02
C ALA A 43 -0.62 1.63 7.94
N LEU A 44 0.00 0.75 7.15
CA LEU A 44 -0.40 -0.65 7.05
C LEU A 44 -0.09 -1.41 8.35
N GLU A 45 1.08 -1.20 8.96
CA GLU A 45 1.45 -1.80 10.25
C GLU A 45 0.45 -1.40 11.34
N GLU A 46 0.09 -0.12 11.42
CA GLU A 46 -0.87 0.40 12.40
C GLU A 46 -2.30 -0.13 12.17
N ASN A 47 -2.78 -0.13 10.93
CA ASN A 47 -4.16 -0.51 10.61
C ASN A 47 -4.40 -2.03 10.62
N PHE A 48 -3.38 -2.82 10.27
CA PHE A 48 -3.51 -4.27 10.12
C PHE A 48 -2.77 -5.06 11.20
N SER A 49 -2.09 -4.37 12.14
CA SER A 49 -1.29 -4.97 13.21
C SER A 49 -0.27 -5.97 12.67
N VAL A 50 0.37 -5.62 11.55
CA VAL A 50 1.43 -6.41 10.90
C VAL A 50 2.80 -5.75 11.14
N SER A 51 3.88 -6.51 10.97
CA SER A 51 5.23 -5.95 10.92
C SER A 51 5.84 -6.13 9.53
N LEU A 52 6.21 -5.02 8.91
CA LEU A 52 6.69 -4.89 7.56
C LEU A 52 8.04 -4.15 7.57
N ASP A 53 9.09 -4.84 7.14
CA ASP A 53 10.41 -4.22 7.00
C ASP A 53 10.59 -3.67 5.58
N ILE A 54 10.47 -2.34 5.44
CA ILE A 54 10.62 -1.69 4.14
C ILE A 54 12.02 -1.88 3.51
N ALA A 55 13.06 -2.12 4.33
CA ALA A 55 14.40 -2.38 3.81
C ALA A 55 14.51 -3.75 3.13
N SER A 56 13.71 -4.72 3.58
CA SER A 56 13.63 -6.08 3.01
C SER A 56 12.43 -6.26 2.06
N LEU A 57 11.60 -5.24 1.89
CA LEU A 57 10.38 -5.33 1.11
C LEU A 57 10.64 -5.00 -0.37
N PRO A 58 10.36 -5.92 -1.31
CA PRO A 58 10.43 -5.60 -2.73
C PRO A 58 9.40 -4.54 -3.10
N ARG A 59 9.77 -3.58 -3.95
CA ARG A 59 8.86 -2.53 -4.46
C ARG A 59 7.64 -3.15 -5.13
N GLU A 60 7.80 -4.27 -5.82
CA GLU A 60 6.74 -5.00 -6.52
C GLU A 60 5.61 -5.44 -5.57
N ARG A 61 5.92 -5.62 -4.28
CA ARG A 61 4.95 -6.06 -3.26
C ARG A 61 4.08 -4.91 -2.74
N ILE A 62 4.49 -3.68 -2.99
CA ILE A 62 3.73 -2.45 -2.70
C ILE A 62 3.42 -1.63 -3.96
N ALA A 63 3.66 -2.19 -5.15
CA ALA A 63 3.50 -1.48 -6.42
C ALA A 63 2.04 -1.22 -6.76
N THR A 64 1.15 -2.13 -6.33
CA THR A 64 -0.28 -2.05 -6.59
C THR A 64 -1.08 -2.34 -5.32
N PRO A 65 -2.33 -1.84 -5.19
CA PRO A 65 -3.19 -2.15 -4.05
C PRO A 65 -3.44 -3.65 -3.88
N ALA A 66 -3.54 -4.39 -4.99
CA ALA A 66 -3.67 -5.86 -4.95
C ALA A 66 -2.42 -6.54 -4.37
N ALA A 67 -1.22 -6.09 -4.73
CA ALA A 67 0.02 -6.63 -4.19
C ALA A 67 0.13 -6.38 -2.68
N ILE A 68 -0.26 -5.18 -2.24
CA ILE A 68 -0.30 -4.79 -0.82
C ILE A 68 -1.27 -5.69 -0.04
N ALA A 69 -2.46 -5.94 -0.60
CA ALA A 69 -3.45 -6.82 0.01
C ALA A 69 -2.91 -8.26 0.17
N ALA A 70 -2.20 -8.77 -0.85
CA ALA A 70 -1.58 -10.08 -0.79
C ALA A 70 -0.48 -10.15 0.29
N LEU A 71 0.38 -9.13 0.36
CA LEU A 71 1.42 -8.99 1.37
C LEU A 71 0.84 -9.02 2.80
N ILE A 72 -0.23 -8.26 3.05
CA ILE A 72 -0.87 -8.22 4.37
C ILE A 72 -1.48 -9.57 4.72
N ARG A 73 -2.16 -10.22 3.77
CA ARG A 73 -2.72 -11.57 3.99
C ARG A 73 -1.63 -12.58 4.38
N GLU A 74 -0.46 -12.52 3.74
CA GLU A 74 0.67 -13.39 4.08
C GLU A 74 1.23 -13.13 5.48
N LYS A 75 1.18 -11.88 5.97
CA LYS A 75 1.67 -11.51 7.31
C LYS A 75 0.66 -11.78 8.43
N GLN A 76 -0.63 -11.83 8.10
CA GLN A 76 -1.70 -12.15 9.04
C GLN A 76 -2.02 -13.66 9.10
N GLY A 77 -1.46 -14.46 8.19
CA GLY A 77 -1.63 -15.91 8.11
C GLY A 77 -0.68 -16.70 8.99
#